data_AF-A0A9P9AJA1-F1
#
_entry.id   AF-A0A9P9AJA1-F1
#
_cell.length_a   1.000
_cell.length_b   1.000
_cell.length_c   1.000
_cell.angle_alpha   90.00
_cell.angle_beta   90.00
_cell.angle_gamma   90.00
#
_symmetry.space_group_name_H-M   'P 1'
#
loop_
_entity.id
_entity.type
_entity.pdbx_description
1 polymer ?
#
loop_
_entity_poly.entity_id
_entity_poly.type
_entity_poly.pdbx_seq_one_letter_code
_entity_poly.pdbx_strand_id
1 'polypeptide(L)'
;MVNPLYVVYALATVAGVQACKRTCSATSDTGTTCTYNCTKMCSSLPATEARDTFLAALQSAGHSCSAKGTRGVTCKKTSKFGSCYDHYWSCGSGC
;
A
#
# COMPACT_ATOMS: atom_id res chain seq x y z
N MET A 1 -20.64 -41.44 0.57
CA MET A 1 -20.22 -40.55 1.68
C MET A 1 -19.56 -39.34 1.07
N VAL A 2 -20.23 -38.19 1.07
CA VAL A 2 -19.72 -36.92 0.54
C VAL A 2 -19.41 -36.03 1.73
N ASN A 3 -18.17 -35.54 1.84
CA ASN A 3 -17.76 -34.65 2.93
C ASN A 3 -17.05 -33.41 2.37
N PRO A 4 -17.80 -32.39 1.89
CA PRO A 4 -17.26 -31.09 1.55
C PRO A 4 -17.30 -30.21 2.81
N LEU A 5 -16.32 -30.36 3.69
CA LEU A 5 -16.10 -29.39 4.78
C LEU A 5 -15.39 -28.17 4.18
N TYR A 6 -16.13 -27.06 3.95
CA TYR A 6 -16.11 -25.87 4.81
C TYR A 6 -14.73 -25.17 4.74
N VAL A 7 -14.54 -23.91 4.32
CA VAL A 7 -15.27 -22.70 4.66
C VAL A 7 -14.90 -21.62 3.63
N VAL A 8 -15.93 -20.96 3.08
CA VAL A 8 -15.82 -19.69 2.36
C VAL A 8 -15.45 -18.61 3.37
N TYR A 9 -14.21 -18.13 3.39
CA TYR A 9 -13.84 -16.87 4.05
C TYR A 9 -13.89 -15.74 3.03
N ALA A 10 -15.11 -15.38 2.62
CA ALA A 10 -15.39 -14.09 2.01
C ALA A 10 -15.37 -13.03 3.12
N LEU A 11 -14.22 -12.39 3.34
CA LEU A 11 -14.16 -11.14 4.10
C LEU A 11 -14.66 -10.00 3.21
N ALA A 12 -15.98 -9.96 3.03
CA ALA A 12 -16.66 -8.75 2.59
C ALA A 12 -16.69 -7.78 3.78
N THR A 13 -15.69 -6.89 3.86
CA THR A 13 -15.72 -5.75 4.79
C THR A 13 -16.65 -4.69 4.24
N VAL A 14 -17.83 -4.59 4.85
CA VAL A 14 -18.88 -3.61 4.59
C VAL A 14 -18.53 -2.24 5.16
N ALA A 15 -18.93 -1.22 4.40
CA ALA A 15 -19.38 0.10 4.86
C ALA A 15 -18.35 1.09 5.45
N GLY A 16 -18.28 2.28 4.81
CA GLY A 16 -18.00 3.53 5.53
C GLY A 16 -16.71 4.26 5.22
N VAL A 17 -15.98 3.92 4.15
CA VAL A 17 -14.76 4.65 3.80
C VAL A 17 -15.16 6.06 3.30
N GLN A 18 -15.20 7.05 4.20
CA GLN A 18 -14.91 8.43 3.79
C GLN A 18 -13.63 8.33 2.98
N ALA A 19 -13.73 8.48 1.65
CA ALA A 19 -12.71 8.12 0.69
C ALA A 19 -11.30 8.44 1.23
N CYS A 20 -10.66 7.43 1.82
CA CYS A 20 -9.37 7.59 2.46
C CYS A 20 -8.46 8.06 1.34
N LYS A 21 -8.09 9.35 1.38
CA LYS A 21 -7.37 9.96 0.28
C LYS A 21 -6.02 9.29 0.23
N ARG A 22 -5.86 8.39 -0.73
CA ARG A 22 -4.61 7.65 -0.95
C ARG A 22 -3.52 8.68 -1.12
N THR A 23 -2.67 8.74 -0.12
CA THR A 23 -1.59 9.72 -0.04
C THR A 23 -0.40 9.19 -0.81
N CYS A 24 -0.07 7.91 -0.64
CA CYS A 24 0.88 7.17 -1.45
C CYS A 24 0.17 6.08 -2.27
N SER A 25 0.37 6.08 -3.58
CA SER A 25 -0.20 5.08 -4.49
C SER A 25 0.78 4.68 -5.58
N ALA A 26 0.62 3.47 -6.11
CA ALA A 26 1.41 3.00 -7.24
C ALA A 26 1.17 3.90 -8.46
N THR A 27 2.26 4.36 -9.08
CA THR A 27 2.25 5.13 -10.34
C THR A 27 2.82 4.34 -11.50
N SER A 28 3.61 3.30 -11.21
CA SER A 28 4.18 2.45 -12.24
C SER A 28 4.33 1.05 -11.71
N ASP A 29 3.90 0.11 -12.53
CA ASP A 29 4.14 -1.31 -12.36
C ASP A 29 4.92 -1.75 -13.61
N THR A 30 6.19 -2.10 -13.43
CA THR A 30 7.04 -2.48 -14.56
C THR A 30 7.90 -3.66 -14.19
N GLY A 31 7.61 -4.81 -14.80
CA GLY A 31 8.35 -6.05 -14.61
C GLY A 31 8.44 -6.44 -13.14
N THR A 32 9.65 -6.35 -12.57
CA THR A 32 9.96 -6.71 -11.19
C THR A 32 10.00 -5.50 -10.23
N THR A 33 9.50 -4.34 -10.65
CA THR A 33 9.58 -3.11 -9.85
C THR A 33 8.23 -2.39 -9.77
N CYS A 34 7.87 -1.98 -8.56
CA CYS A 34 6.75 -1.11 -8.27
C CYS A 34 7.27 0.28 -7.92
N THR A 35 6.75 1.32 -8.59
CA THR A 35 7.00 2.71 -8.21
C THR A 35 5.73 3.30 -7.64
N TYR A 36 5.88 4.00 -6.52
CA TYR A 36 4.83 4.71 -5.81
C TYR A 36 5.16 6.19 -5.77
N ASN A 37 4.13 7.02 -5.75
CA ASN A 37 4.26 8.44 -5.54
C ASN A 37 3.35 8.87 -4.39
N CYS A 38 3.91 9.64 -3.48
CA CYS A 38 3.25 10.23 -2.34
C CYS A 38 2.92 11.70 -2.63
N THR A 39 1.69 12.08 -2.36
CA THR A 39 1.17 13.42 -2.58
C THR A 39 0.76 14.06 -1.27
N LYS A 40 0.73 15.40 -1.22
CA LYS A 40 0.23 16.10 -0.05
C LYS A 40 -1.30 16.11 -0.10
N MET A 41 -1.91 14.97 0.22
CA MET A 41 -3.37 14.84 0.30
C MET A 41 -3.92 15.30 1.66
N CYS A 42 -3.07 15.29 2.67
CA CYS A 42 -3.38 15.64 4.05
C CYS A 42 -2.80 17.03 4.31
N SER A 43 -3.64 18.01 4.64
CA SER A 43 -3.26 19.41 4.81
C SER A 43 -2.06 19.58 5.76
N SER A 44 -2.03 18.72 6.79
CA SER A 44 -1.12 18.76 7.92
C SER A 44 0.16 17.94 7.74
N LEU A 45 0.24 17.05 6.74
CA LEU A 45 1.35 16.09 6.60
C LEU A 45 2.07 16.26 5.25
N PRO A 46 3.37 16.62 5.24
CA PRO A 46 4.12 16.81 4.01
C PRO A 46 4.31 15.49 3.27
N ALA A 47 4.37 15.53 1.94
CA ALA A 47 4.50 14.33 1.11
C ALA A 47 5.78 13.51 1.41
N THR A 48 6.83 14.15 1.91
CA THR A 48 8.07 13.49 2.33
C THR A 48 7.88 12.63 3.57
N GLU A 49 7.16 13.13 4.58
CA GLU A 49 6.85 12.39 5.80
C GLU A 49 5.88 11.23 5.51
N ALA A 50 4.90 11.44 4.62
CA ALA A 50 4.03 10.36 4.12
C ALA A 50 4.84 9.25 3.44
N ARG A 51 5.79 9.66 2.60
CA ARG A 51 6.72 8.74 1.91
C ARG A 51 7.58 7.97 2.89
N ASP A 52 8.16 8.62 3.89
CA ASP A 52 9.00 7.96 4.89
C ASP A 52 8.21 6.98 5.74
N THR A 53 7.01 7.35 6.17
CA THR A 53 6.09 6.47 6.91
C THR A 53 5.70 5.24 6.08
N PHE A 54 5.30 5.46 4.83
CA PHE A 54 4.94 4.36 3.92
C PHE A 54 6.14 3.43 3.64
N LEU A 55 7.33 4.01 3.40
CA LEU A 55 8.56 3.25 3.19
C LEU A 55 8.91 2.40 4.42
N ALA A 56 8.83 2.97 5.62
CA ALA A 56 9.12 2.26 6.85
C ALA A 56 8.14 1.09 7.09
N ALA A 57 6.86 1.28 6.78
CA ALA A 57 5.85 0.22 6.85
C ALA A 57 6.15 -0.93 5.87
N LEU A 58 6.47 -0.60 4.62
CA LEU A 58 6.85 -1.59 3.60
C LEU A 58 8.10 -2.37 3.99
N GLN A 59 9.12 -1.69 4.49
CA GLN A 59 10.36 -2.33 4.94
C GLN A 59 10.13 -3.22 6.17
N SER A 60 9.27 -2.78 7.11
CA SER A 60 8.89 -3.56 8.29
C SER A 60 8.09 -4.82 7.93
N ALA A 61 7.30 -4.76 6.84
CA ALA A 61 6.64 -5.93 6.25
C ALA A 61 7.60 -6.87 5.51
N GLY A 62 8.91 -6.56 5.48
CA GLY A 62 9.94 -7.36 4.82
C GLY A 62 10.02 -7.16 3.31
N HIS A 63 9.42 -6.09 2.78
CA HIS A 63 9.53 -5.75 1.37
C HIS A 63 10.82 -4.98 1.07
N SER A 64 11.49 -5.32 -0.02
CA SER A 64 12.69 -4.62 -0.49
C SER A 64 12.30 -3.32 -1.19
N CYS A 65 12.12 -2.27 -0.38
CA CYS A 65 11.72 -0.95 -0.84
C CYS A 65 12.75 0.13 -0.46
N SER A 66 12.84 1.16 -1.30
CA SER A 66 13.74 2.29 -1.14
C SER A 66 13.04 3.60 -1.52
N ALA A 67 13.52 4.70 -0.96
CA ALA A 67 13.08 6.03 -1.33
C ALA A 67 13.45 6.37 -2.79
N LYS A 68 12.59 7.12 -3.48
CA LYS A 68 12.83 7.68 -4.81
C LYS A 68 12.52 9.18 -4.79
N GLY A 69 13.52 10.01 -4.51
CA GLY A 69 13.34 11.45 -4.34
C GLY A 69 12.51 11.80 -3.10
N THR A 70 11.93 12.99 -3.08
CA THR A 70 11.21 13.54 -1.90
C THR A 70 9.81 12.96 -1.70
N ARG A 71 9.27 12.26 -2.70
CA ARG A 71 7.86 11.84 -2.76
C ARG A 71 7.68 10.40 -3.25
N GLY A 72 8.70 9.79 -3.83
CA GLY A 72 8.56 8.45 -4.41
C GLY A 72 9.03 7.35 -3.47
N VAL A 73 8.46 6.16 -3.66
CA VAL A 73 9.00 4.89 -3.16
C VAL A 73 9.17 3.96 -4.35
N THR A 74 10.23 3.17 -4.37
CA THR A 74 10.42 2.09 -5.32
C THR A 74 10.58 0.78 -4.56
N CYS A 75 9.89 -0.27 -5.01
CA CYS A 75 9.94 -1.58 -4.39
C CYS A 75 10.24 -2.65 -5.43
N LYS A 76 11.04 -3.64 -5.04
CA LYS A 76 11.22 -4.84 -5.85
C LYS A 76 10.03 -5.77 -5.61
N LYS A 77 9.35 -6.16 -6.69
CA LYS A 77 8.36 -7.23 -6.65
C LYS A 77 9.04 -8.53 -6.29
N THR A 78 8.54 -9.14 -5.22
CA THR A 78 8.83 -10.51 -4.85
C THR A 78 7.52 -11.29 -4.90
N SER A 79 7.58 -12.61 -4.86
CA SER A 79 6.38 -13.46 -4.76
C SER A 79 5.55 -13.15 -3.50
N LYS A 80 6.16 -12.63 -2.43
CA LYS A 80 5.49 -12.17 -1.21
C LYS A 80 4.97 -10.73 -1.30
N PHE A 81 5.37 -9.96 -2.32
CA PHE A 81 4.99 -8.57 -2.49
C PHE A 81 3.57 -8.42 -3.07
N GLY A 82 3.07 -9.41 -3.83
CA GLY A 82 1.77 -9.31 -4.48
C GLY A 82 1.74 -8.26 -5.59
N SER A 83 0.61 -7.58 -5.78
CA SER A 83 0.44 -6.53 -6.78
C SER A 83 0.96 -5.18 -6.26
N CYS A 84 1.48 -4.33 -7.16
CA CYS A 84 1.86 -2.98 -6.76
C CYS A 84 0.70 -2.20 -6.14
N TYR A 85 -0.51 -2.44 -6.63
CA TYR A 85 -1.72 -1.73 -6.23
C TYR A 85 -2.32 -2.21 -4.90
N ASP A 86 -1.82 -3.32 -4.34
CA ASP A 86 -2.21 -3.83 -3.02
C ASP A 86 -1.59 -2.97 -1.90
N HIS A 87 -0.51 -2.26 -2.20
CA HIS A 87 0.18 -1.38 -1.26
C HIS A 87 -0.21 0.07 -1.50
N TYR A 88 -0.71 0.72 -0.45
CA TYR A 88 -0.97 2.15 -0.45
C TYR A 88 -0.86 2.66 0.98
N TRP A 89 -0.71 3.97 1.10
CA TRP A 89 -0.79 4.64 2.39
C TRP A 89 -1.77 5.79 2.32
N SER A 90 -2.61 5.90 3.34
CA SER A 90 -3.60 6.95 3.50
C SER A 90 -3.40 7.58 4.87
N CYS A 91 -3.64 8.87 5.00
CA CYS A 91 -3.69 9.51 6.30
C CYS A 91 -5.08 9.37 6.94
N GLY A 92 -5.08 9.15 8.26
CA GLY A 92 -6.29 8.99 9.07
C GLY A 92 -6.33 7.61 9.73
N SER A 93 -6.66 7.56 11.02
CA SER A 93 -6.91 6.29 11.72
C SER A 93 -8.25 5.71 11.26
N GLY A 94 -8.28 4.43 10.88
CA GLY A 94 -9.48 3.78 10.30
C GLY A 94 -9.52 3.79 8.77
N CYS A 95 -8.42 4.20 8.15
CA CYS A 95 -7.99 3.88 6.80
C CYS A 95 -6.86 2.83 6.89
#